data_AF-A0A7Y2SMH4-F1
#
_entry.id   AF-A0A7Y2SMH4-F1
#
_cell.length_a   1.000
_cell.length_b   1.000
_cell.length_c   1.000
_cell.angle_alpha   90.00
_cell.angle_beta   90.00
_cell.angle_gamma   90.00
#
_symmetry.space_group_name_H-M   'P 1'
#
loop_
_entity.id
_entity.type
_entity.pdbx_description
1 polymer ?
#
loop_
_entity_poly.entity_id
_entity_poly.type
_entity_poly.pdbx_seq_one_letter_code
_entity_poly.pdbx_strand_id
1 'polypeptide(L)'
;MAGSYNRDQIRAALAETDPAYSFYLDLEAGQVVKVPDTEETPEAEAIRNSVMEGYGDRFRYIPGGNPAPSDADVQSWMEAEGL
;
A
#
# COMPACT_ATOMS: atom_id res chain seq x y z
N MET A 1 1.79 6.21 -19.10
CA MET A 1 3.24 6.05 -18.85
C MET A 1 3.35 5.74 -17.37
N ALA A 2 4.00 4.63 -17.02
CA ALA A 2 4.15 4.18 -15.64
C ALA A 2 4.73 5.32 -14.80
N GLY A 3 3.92 5.91 -13.92
CA GLY A 3 4.43 6.82 -12.91
C GLY A 3 5.38 6.03 -12.04
N SER A 4 6.61 6.52 -11.87
CA SER A 4 7.61 5.84 -11.04
C SER A 4 7.04 5.61 -9.65
N TYR A 5 6.78 4.34 -9.31
CA TYR A 5 6.25 3.97 -8.00
C TYR A 5 7.22 4.38 -6.89
N ASN A 6 6.70 4.96 -5.81
CA ASN A 6 7.52 5.37 -4.68
C ASN A 6 8.00 4.16 -3.86
N ARG A 7 9.17 3.64 -4.25
CA ARG A 7 9.80 2.47 -3.63
C ARG A 7 10.09 2.65 -2.15
N ASP A 8 10.40 3.87 -1.71
CA ASP A 8 10.64 4.14 -0.29
C ASP A 8 9.36 4.04 0.54
N GLN A 9 8.22 4.50 -0.02
CA GLN A 9 6.93 4.31 0.62
C GLN A 9 6.50 2.84 0.63
N ILE A 10 6.75 2.09 -0.45
CA ILE A 10 6.48 0.64 -0.49
C ILE A 10 7.33 -0.07 0.58
N ARG A 11 8.63 0.26 0.68
CA ARG A 11 9.53 -0.29 1.70
C ARG A 11 9.01 0.00 3.10
N ALA A 12 8.60 1.24 3.37
CA ALA A 12 8.04 1.63 4.67
C ALA A 12 6.76 0.85 5.01
N ALA A 13 5.88 0.61 4.03
CA ALA A 13 4.68 -0.18 4.20
C ALA A 13 4.96 -1.67 4.44
N LEU A 14 5.92 -2.26 3.73
CA LEU A 14 6.40 -3.63 3.99
C LEU A 14 6.96 -3.77 5.42
N ALA A 15 7.55 -2.69 5.94
CA ALA A 15 8.11 -2.63 7.29
C ALA A 15 7.06 -2.49 8.40
N GLU A 16 5.84 -2.06 8.05
CA GLU A 16 4.82 -1.84 9.05
C GLU A 16 4.35 -3.16 9.67
N THR A 17 4.15 -3.14 10.97
CA THR A 17 3.72 -4.31 11.76
C THR A 17 2.44 -4.04 12.53
N ASP A 18 1.96 -2.80 12.54
CA ASP A 18 0.72 -2.41 13.19
C ASP A 18 -0.51 -2.94 12.43
N PRO A 19 -1.28 -3.89 13.01
CA PRO A 19 -2.47 -4.45 12.38
C PRO A 19 -3.65 -3.45 12.34
N ALA A 20 -3.56 -2.29 12.99
CA ALA A 20 -4.58 -1.25 12.90
C ALA A 20 -4.58 -0.52 11.55
N TYR A 21 -3.55 -0.74 10.73
CA TYR A 21 -3.38 -0.07 9.45
C TYR A 21 -3.11 -1.05 8.31
N SER A 22 -3.80 -0.85 7.20
CA SER A 22 -3.51 -1.49 5.93
C SER A 22 -2.84 -0.51 4.97
N PHE A 23 -2.00 -1.03 4.07
CA PHE A 23 -1.25 -0.22 3.11
C PHE A 23 -1.52 -0.68 1.69
N TYR A 24 -1.73 0.29 0.80
CA TYR A 24 -2.03 0.02 -0.59
C TYR A 24 -1.26 0.96 -1.50
N LEU A 25 -0.65 0.44 -2.58
CA LEU A 25 -0.09 1.27 -3.64
C LEU A 25 -1.20 1.75 -4.57
N ASP A 26 -1.37 3.06 -4.70
CA ASP A 26 -2.17 3.68 -5.75
C ASP A 26 -1.36 3.67 -7.06
N LEU A 27 -1.81 2.87 -8.03
CA LEU A 27 -1.17 2.73 -9.33
C LEU A 27 -1.31 3.98 -10.21
N GLU A 28 -2.32 4.81 -9.95
CA GLU A 28 -2.53 6.06 -10.70
C GLU A 28 -1.59 7.16 -10.18
N ALA A 29 -1.49 7.30 -8.86
CA ALA A 29 -0.65 8.33 -8.23
C ALA A 29 0.82 7.89 -8.05
N GLY A 30 1.08 6.59 -8.03
CA GLY A 30 2.39 6.02 -7.73
C GLY A 30 2.82 6.12 -6.26
N GLN A 31 1.85 6.24 -5.34
CA GLN A 31 2.06 6.51 -3.92
C GLN A 31 1.36 5.47 -3.04
N VAL A 32 1.88 5.25 -1.84
CA VAL A 32 1.24 4.36 -0.86
C VAL A 32 0.22 5.12 -0.03
N VAL A 33 -0.99 4.58 0.03
CA VAL A 33 -2.08 5.02 0.90
C VAL A 33 -2.08 4.17 2.16
N LYS A 34 -2.07 4.85 3.31
CA LYS A 34 -2.26 4.26 4.63
C LYS A 34 -3.74 4.31 4.99
N VAL A 35 -4.33 3.16 5.29
CA VAL A 35 -5.75 2.99 5.59
C VAL A 35 -5.89 2.60 7.05
N PRO A 36 -6.48 3.45 7.91
CA PRO A 36 -6.82 3.07 9.27
C PRO A 36 -8.03 2.13 9.27
N ASP A 37 -7.85 0.89 9.69
CA ASP A 37 -8.93 -0.11 9.69
C ASP A 37 -9.80 -0.04 10.94
N THR A 38 -9.25 0.49 12.04
CA THR A 38 -9.95 0.55 13.34
C THR A 38 -10.51 1.93 13.67
N GLU A 39 -10.21 2.96 12.88
CA GLU A 39 -10.70 4.32 13.14
C GLU A 39 -12.13 4.52 12.62
N GLU A 40 -13.04 4.91 13.50
CA GLU A 40 -14.45 5.17 13.20
C GLU A 40 -14.71 6.67 12.91
N THR A 41 -13.84 7.28 12.10
CA THR A 41 -14.01 8.66 11.63
C THR A 41 -14.54 8.67 10.19
N PRO A 42 -15.33 9.69 9.80
CA PRO A 42 -15.81 9.83 8.41
C PRO A 42 -14.67 9.84 7.38
N GLU A 43 -13.53 10.42 7.74
CA GLU A 43 -12.35 10.48 6.89
C GLU A 43 -11.72 9.09 6.68
N ALA A 44 -11.58 8.31 7.75
CA ALA A 44 -11.10 6.94 7.68
C ALA A 44 -12.01 6.05 6.83
N GLU A 45 -13.33 6.21 6.99
CA GLU A 45 -14.32 5.47 6.21
C GLU A 45 -14.28 5.85 4.72
N ALA A 46 -14.12 7.14 4.39
CA ALA A 46 -13.96 7.58 3.01
C ALA A 46 -12.71 6.98 2.34
N ILE A 47 -11.59 6.88 3.07
CA ILE A 47 -10.36 6.24 2.57
C ILE A 47 -10.60 4.75 2.33
N ARG A 48 -11.20 4.04 3.30
CA ARG A 48 -11.53 2.61 3.16
C ARG A 48 -12.43 2.36 1.95
N ASN A 49 -13.48 3.15 1.79
CA ASN A 49 -14.41 3.01 0.67
C ASN A 49 -13.71 3.25 -0.67
N SER A 50 -12.89 4.30 -0.77
CA SER A 50 -12.11 4.60 -1.98
C SER A 50 -11.17 3.45 -2.36
N VAL A 51 -10.46 2.89 -1.37
CA VAL A 51 -9.55 1.76 -1.60
C VAL A 51 -10.32 0.52 -2.02
N MET A 52 -11.45 0.21 -1.36
CA MET A 52 -12.27 -0.96 -1.67
C MET A 52 -12.92 -0.85 -3.07
N GLU A 53 -13.35 0.34 -3.49
CA GLU A 53 -13.89 0.58 -4.83
C GLU A 53 -12.85 0.41 -5.93
N GLY A 54 -11.60 0.80 -5.67
CA GLY A 54 -10.49 0.68 -6.62
C GLY A 54 -9.59 -0.55 -6.41
N TYR A 55 -9.95 -1.45 -5.49
CA TYR A 55 -9.11 -2.56 -5.10
C TYR A 55 -8.90 -3.54 -6.27
N GLY A 56 -7.65 -3.90 -6.54
CA GLY A 56 -7.31 -4.83 -7.62
C GLY A 56 -7.19 -4.20 -9.01
N ASP A 57 -7.71 -3.00 -9.22
CA ASP A 57 -7.52 -2.24 -10.48
C ASP A 57 -6.57 -1.06 -10.28
N ARG A 58 -6.88 -0.20 -9.30
CA ARG A 58 -6.10 0.99 -8.97
C ARG A 58 -5.22 0.78 -7.75
N PHE A 59 -5.71 0.06 -6.74
CA PHE A 59 -4.98 -0.15 -5.48
C PHE A 59 -4.44 -1.58 -5.39
N ARG A 60 -3.14 -1.72 -5.09
CA ARG A 60 -2.47 -3.00 -4.83
C ARG A 60 -2.14 -3.12 -3.35
N TYR A 61 -2.50 -4.22 -2.71
CA TYR A 61 -2.21 -4.43 -1.30
C TYR A 61 -0.71 -4.65 -1.06
N ILE A 62 -0.18 -4.04 0.01
CA ILE A 62 1.20 -4.26 0.46
C ILE A 62 1.16 -5.08 1.75
N PRO A 63 1.64 -6.35 1.72
CA PRO A 63 1.68 -7.17 2.91
C PRO A 63 2.80 -6.68 3.83
N GLY A 64 2.43 -6.00 4.92
CA GLY A 64 3.35 -5.64 6.00
C GLY A 64 3.92 -6.86 6.73
N GLY A 65 4.73 -6.62 7.75
CA GLY A 65 5.28 -7.66 8.63
C GLY A 65 6.73 -8.05 8.37
N ASN A 66 7.43 -7.38 7.46
CA ASN A 66 8.87 -7.55 7.26
C ASN A 66 9.63 -6.39 7.94
N PRO A 67 10.09 -6.49 9.20
CA PRO A 67 10.60 -5.36 9.98
C PRO A 67 11.86 -4.70 9.43
N ALA A 68 12.55 -5.31 8.46
CA ALA A 68 13.73 -4.74 7.81
C ALA A 68 13.74 -5.08 6.30
N PRO A 69 12.75 -4.59 5.53
CA PRO A 69 12.65 -4.91 4.12
C PRO A 69 13.77 -4.21 3.35
N SER A 70 14.41 -4.98 2.50
CA SER A 70 15.45 -4.53 1.59
C SER A 70 14.88 -4.07 0.25
N ASP A 71 15.72 -3.50 -0.60
CA ASP A 71 15.36 -3.21 -2.00
C ASP A 71 14.93 -4.44 -2.79
N ALA A 72 15.47 -5.62 -2.45
CA ALA A 72 15.10 -6.87 -3.08
C ALA A 72 13.67 -7.30 -2.70
N ASP A 73 13.23 -7.01 -1.47
CA ASP A 73 11.87 -7.30 -1.02
C ASP A 73 10.85 -6.41 -1.74
N VAL A 74 11.18 -5.11 -1.88
CA VAL A 74 10.37 -4.17 -2.68
C VAL A 74 10.28 -4.64 -4.12
N GLN A 75 11.41 -5.01 -4.73
CA GLN A 75 11.43 -5.50 -6.11
C GLN A 75 10.61 -6.78 -6.26
N SER A 76 10.78 -7.74 -5.36
CA SER A 76 10.07 -9.02 -5.41
C SER A 76 8.55 -8.84 -5.29
N TRP A 77 8.11 -7.92 -4.43
CA TRP A 77 6.70 -7.57 -4.32
C TRP A 77 6.17 -6.91 -5.60
N MET A 78 6.89 -5.92 -6.16
CA MET A 78 6.48 -5.27 -7.42
C MET A 78 6.34 -6.28 -8.55
N GLU A 79 7.31 -7.19 -8.69
CA GLU A 79 7.27 -8.25 -9.71
C GLU A 79 6.09 -9.22 -9.50
N ALA A 80 5.78 -9.57 -8.26
CA ALA A 80 4.62 -10.41 -7.92
C ALA A 80 3.29 -9.74 -8.29
N GLU A 81 3.21 -8.42 -8.15
CA GLU A 81 2.05 -7.61 -8.54
C GLU A 81 2.02 -7.23 -10.04
N GLY A 82 3.03 -7.64 -10.82
CA GLY A 82 3.15 -7.36 -12.26
C GLY A 82 3.50 -5.91 -12.60
N LEU A 83 4.21 -5.22 -11.71
CA LEU A 83 4.61 -3.81 -11.79
C LEU A 83 6.07 -3.59 -12.22
#